data_AF-A0A349QND7-F1
#
_entry.id   AF-A0A349QND7-F1
#
_cell.length_a   1.000
_cell.length_b   1.000
_cell.length_c   1.000
_cell.angle_alpha   90.00
_cell.angle_beta   90.00
_cell.angle_gamma   90.00
#
_symmetry.space_group_name_H-M   'P 1'
#
loop_
_entity.id
_entity.type
_entity.pdbx_description
1 polymer ?
#
loop_
_entity_poly.entity_id
_entity_poly.type
_entity_poly.pdbx_seq_one_letter_code
_entity_poly.pdbx_strand_id
1 'polypeptide(L)'
;MKKKKNKVKEYLPLYLMMLPGLLYLLINNYLPMTGIILAFKKLNFSKGILASPWAGLDNFKFLFSSKDAWIITRNTLLYNIAFILVNMVVGIAIAILICEVKNTKMKKIYQSAILLPFLMSMVILSYIVYALLSAENGLVNNTILPLLHIDPIQWYQKPKYWPA
;
A
#
# COMPACT_ATOMS: atom_id res chain seq x y z
N MET A 1 48.75 3.84 -35.66
CA MET A 1 48.01 2.72 -35.01
C MET A 1 47.35 3.22 -33.71
N LYS A 2 46.03 3.49 -33.71
CA LYS A 2 45.32 3.88 -32.48
C LYS A 2 45.08 2.63 -31.62
N LYS A 3 45.83 2.49 -30.52
CA LYS A 3 45.60 1.43 -29.52
C LYS A 3 44.16 1.52 -29.02
N LYS A 4 43.37 0.48 -29.28
CA LYS A 4 41.98 0.33 -28.82
C LYS A 4 42.02 0.30 -27.28
N LYS A 5 41.82 1.45 -26.63
CA LYS A 5 41.79 1.55 -25.16
C LYS A 5 40.74 0.56 -24.64
N ASN A 6 41.11 -0.30 -23.71
CA ASN A 6 40.21 -1.29 -23.12
C ASN A 6 39.17 -0.57 -22.27
N LYS A 7 38.03 -0.21 -22.89
CA LYS A 7 36.91 0.54 -22.29
C LYS A 7 36.44 -0.07 -20.96
N VAL A 8 36.57 -1.39 -20.79
CA VAL A 8 36.20 -2.09 -19.55
C VAL A 8 37.04 -1.65 -18.34
N LYS A 9 38.35 -1.39 -18.52
CA LYS A 9 39.21 -0.89 -17.42
C LYS A 9 38.90 0.56 -17.06
N GLU A 10 38.43 1.34 -18.03
CA GLU A 10 38.03 2.74 -17.85
C GLU A 10 36.73 2.87 -17.05
N TYR A 11 35.79 1.93 -17.24
CA TYR A 11 34.52 1.89 -16.50
C TYR A 11 34.52 0.98 -15.26
N LEU A 12 35.65 0.33 -14.94
CA LEU A 12 35.77 -0.54 -13.75
C LEU A 12 35.37 0.15 -12.43
N PRO A 13 35.73 1.42 -12.17
CA PRO A 13 35.28 2.12 -10.98
C PRO A 13 33.75 2.29 -10.93
N LEU A 14 33.09 2.51 -12.07
CA LEU A 14 31.63 2.61 -12.15
C LEU A 14 30.96 1.26 -11.84
N TYR A 15 31.52 0.16 -12.36
CA TYR A 15 31.00 -1.18 -12.05
C TYR A 15 31.15 -1.53 -10.56
N LEU A 16 32.25 -1.14 -9.92
CA LEU A 16 32.46 -1.33 -8.48
C LEU A 16 31.49 -0.51 -7.63
N MET A 17 31.19 0.74 -8.03
CA MET A 17 30.19 1.57 -7.35
C MET A 17 28.76 1.03 -7.51
N MET A 18 28.45 0.40 -8.65
CA MET A 18 27.14 -0.21 -8.91
C MET A 18 26.95 -1.53 -8.14
N LEU A 19 28.03 -2.28 -7.91
CA LEU A 19 28.01 -3.62 -7.33
C LEU A 19 27.21 -3.75 -6.01
N PRO A 20 27.37 -2.89 -4.98
CA PRO A 20 26.58 -3.01 -3.75
C PRO A 20 25.08 -2.83 -3.99
N GLY A 21 24.68 -1.89 -4.85
CA GLY A 21 23.28 -1.68 -5.22
C GLY A 21 22.70 -2.88 -5.97
N LEU A 22 23.48 -3.46 -6.89
CA LEU A 22 23.07 -4.65 -7.63
C LEU A 22 22.92 -5.87 -6.70
N LEU A 23 23.87 -6.09 -5.79
CA LEU A 23 23.80 -7.18 -4.81
C LEU A 23 22.57 -7.04 -3.90
N TYR A 24 22.31 -5.83 -3.41
CA TYR A 24 21.11 -5.56 -2.61
C TYR A 24 19.83 -5.88 -3.39
N LEU A 25 19.77 -5.46 -4.67
CA LEU A 25 18.62 -5.71 -5.52
C LEU A 25 18.43 -7.22 -5.76
N LEU A 26 19.52 -7.95 -6.03
CA LEU A 26 19.48 -9.40 -6.24
C LEU A 26 19.01 -10.15 -4.99
N ILE A 27 19.58 -9.83 -3.82
CA ILE A 27 19.26 -10.52 -2.57
C ILE A 27 17.86 -10.16 -2.08
N ASN A 28 17.46 -8.88 -2.13
CA ASN A 28 16.19 -8.45 -1.55
C ASN A 28 15.01 -8.59 -2.53
N ASN A 29 15.21 -8.38 -3.83
CA ASN A 29 14.10 -8.39 -4.78
C ASN A 29 14.03 -9.67 -5.62
N TYR A 30 15.16 -10.18 -6.12
CA TYR A 30 15.15 -11.37 -6.99
C TYR A 30 15.12 -12.69 -6.21
N LEU A 31 15.82 -12.79 -5.08
CA LEU A 31 15.84 -14.02 -4.30
C LEU A 31 14.44 -14.40 -3.78
N PRO A 32 13.61 -13.49 -3.24
CA PRO A 32 12.24 -13.82 -2.84
C PRO A 32 11.34 -14.25 -4.01
N MET A 33 11.62 -13.83 -5.25
CA MET A 33 10.85 -14.28 -6.43
C MET A 33 10.97 -15.78 -6.67
N THR A 34 12.01 -16.45 -6.16
CA THR A 34 12.06 -17.93 -6.19
C THR A 34 10.89 -18.57 -5.43
N GLY A 35 10.31 -17.85 -4.47
CA GLY A 35 9.11 -18.26 -3.74
C GLY A 35 7.83 -18.34 -4.59
N ILE A 36 7.80 -17.72 -5.78
CA ILE A 36 6.64 -17.80 -6.71
C ILE A 36 6.34 -19.26 -7.10
N ILE A 37 7.35 -20.13 -7.10
CA ILE A 37 7.21 -21.57 -7.35
C ILE A 37 6.18 -22.21 -6.39
N LEU A 38 6.01 -21.66 -5.19
CA LEU A 38 5.05 -22.14 -4.19
C LEU A 38 3.61 -22.16 -4.73
N ALA A 39 3.23 -21.18 -5.55
CA ALA A 39 1.89 -21.11 -6.14
C ALA A 39 1.60 -22.29 -7.09
N PHE A 40 2.63 -22.95 -7.60
CA PHE A 40 2.54 -24.09 -8.54
C PHE A 40 2.81 -25.44 -7.87
N LYS A 41 3.02 -25.46 -6.55
CA LYS A 41 3.29 -26.65 -5.75
C LYS A 41 2.11 -26.98 -4.83
N LYS A 42 1.88 -28.26 -4.57
CA LYS A 42 0.98 -28.70 -3.51
C LYS A 42 1.80 -28.80 -2.23
N LEU A 43 1.84 -27.69 -1.48
CA LEU A 43 2.71 -27.55 -0.31
C LEU A 43 2.43 -28.64 0.73
N ASN A 44 3.45 -29.41 1.05
CA ASN A 44 3.46 -30.31 2.20
C ASN A 44 4.55 -29.84 3.16
N PHE A 45 4.13 -29.29 4.31
CA PHE A 45 5.05 -28.73 5.31
C PHE A 45 6.09 -29.74 5.82
N SER A 46 5.78 -31.04 5.82
CA SER A 46 6.70 -32.10 6.24
C SER A 46 7.79 -32.41 5.21
N LYS A 47 7.55 -32.14 3.91
CA LYS A 47 8.53 -32.39 2.83
C LYS A 47 9.31 -31.13 2.42
N GLY A 48 8.86 -29.95 2.84
CA GLY A 48 9.42 -28.67 2.43
C GLY A 48 8.97 -28.23 1.03
N ILE A 49 9.34 -27.01 0.64
CA ILE A 49 8.86 -26.33 -0.58
C ILE A 49 9.38 -27.03 -1.85
N LEU A 50 10.66 -27.42 -1.87
CA LEU A 50 11.31 -27.98 -3.07
C LEU A 50 10.87 -29.41 -3.39
N ALA A 51 10.71 -30.26 -2.36
CA ALA A 51 10.31 -31.66 -2.52
C ALA A 51 8.79 -31.87 -2.56
N SER A 52 8.00 -30.80 -2.42
CA SER A 52 6.55 -30.86 -2.60
C SER A 52 6.21 -31.18 -4.07
N PRO A 53 5.14 -31.96 -4.34
CA PRO A 53 4.74 -32.28 -5.70
C PRO A 53 4.21 -31.04 -6.43
N TRP A 54 4.34 -31.03 -7.76
CA TRP A 54 3.79 -29.97 -8.61
C TRP A 54 2.27 -30.09 -8.68
N ALA A 55 1.58 -28.96 -8.50
CA ALA A 55 0.12 -28.83 -8.59
C ALA A 55 -0.33 -28.13 -9.89
N GLY A 56 0.62 -27.65 -10.70
CA GLY A 56 0.31 -26.90 -11.92
C GLY A 56 -0.57 -25.68 -11.61
N LEU A 57 -1.75 -25.63 -12.22
CA LEU A 57 -2.72 -24.54 -12.06
C LEU A 57 -3.84 -24.85 -11.07
N ASP A 58 -3.79 -25.97 -10.36
CA ASP A 58 -4.90 -26.40 -9.50
C ASP A 58 -5.17 -25.43 -8.35
N ASN A 59 -4.12 -24.82 -7.79
CA ASN A 59 -4.25 -23.76 -6.77
C ASN A 59 -4.99 -22.53 -7.31
N PHE A 60 -4.74 -22.16 -8.57
CA PHE A 60 -5.43 -21.03 -9.21
C PHE A 60 -6.89 -21.38 -9.53
N LYS A 61 -7.15 -22.58 -10.06
CA LYS A 61 -8.53 -23.05 -10.30
C LYS A 61 -9.32 -23.06 -9.00
N PHE A 62 -8.74 -23.54 -7.91
CA PHE A 62 -9.35 -23.52 -6.59
C PHE A 62 -9.69 -22.08 -6.14
N LEU A 63 -8.74 -21.16 -6.24
CA LEU A 63 -8.95 -19.75 -5.89
C LEU A 63 -10.10 -19.12 -6.70
N PHE A 64 -10.06 -19.25 -8.02
CA PHE A 64 -11.08 -18.65 -8.92
C PHE A 64 -12.42 -19.39 -8.93
N SER A 65 -12.48 -20.60 -8.37
CA SER A 65 -13.76 -21.29 -8.14
C SER A 65 -14.50 -20.73 -6.92
N SER A 66 -13.81 -20.04 -6.00
CA SER A 66 -14.45 -19.35 -4.89
C SER A 66 -15.03 -18.00 -5.32
N LYS A 67 -16.16 -17.63 -4.74
CA LYS A 67 -16.75 -16.28 -4.88
C LYS A 67 -15.82 -15.20 -4.31
N ASP A 68 -14.97 -15.56 -3.34
CA ASP A 68 -14.09 -14.62 -2.64
C ASP A 68 -13.06 -13.98 -3.58
N ALA A 69 -12.53 -14.74 -4.55
CA ALA A 69 -11.55 -14.21 -5.50
C ALA A 69 -12.13 -13.05 -6.33
N TRP A 70 -13.40 -13.15 -6.74
CA TRP A 70 -14.08 -12.07 -7.46
C TRP A 70 -14.34 -10.86 -6.55
N ILE A 71 -14.78 -11.10 -5.32
CA ILE A 71 -15.06 -10.04 -4.34
C ILE A 71 -13.78 -9.25 -4.03
N ILE A 72 -12.69 -9.93 -3.70
CA ILE A 72 -11.39 -9.31 -3.37
C ILE A 72 -10.87 -8.50 -4.56
N THR A 73 -10.93 -9.07 -5.78
CA THR A 73 -10.44 -8.41 -7.00
C THR A 73 -11.27 -7.16 -7.31
N ARG A 74 -12.60 -7.28 -7.29
CA ARG A 74 -13.51 -6.15 -7.54
C ARG A 74 -13.27 -5.04 -6.53
N ASN A 75 -13.21 -5.36 -5.25
CA ASN A 75 -13.09 -4.36 -4.20
C ASN A 75 -11.72 -3.70 -4.22
N THR A 76 -10.65 -4.47 -4.45
CA THR A 76 -9.29 -3.91 -4.61
C THR A 76 -9.24 -2.95 -5.80
N LEU A 77 -9.85 -3.31 -6.92
CA LEU A 77 -9.90 -2.43 -8.10
C LEU A 77 -10.71 -1.16 -7.82
N LEU A 78 -11.91 -1.29 -7.24
CA LEU A 78 -12.77 -0.16 -6.91
C LEU A 78 -12.12 0.78 -5.89
N TYR A 79 -11.50 0.24 -4.83
CA TYR A 79 -10.79 1.04 -3.83
C TYR A 79 -9.61 1.78 -4.45
N ASN A 80 -8.82 1.12 -5.31
CA ASN A 80 -7.70 1.79 -5.98
C ASN A 80 -8.17 2.91 -6.92
N ILE A 81 -9.22 2.67 -7.71
CA ILE A 81 -9.79 3.69 -8.60
C ILE A 81 -10.31 4.88 -7.78
N ALA A 82 -11.10 4.61 -6.74
CA ALA A 82 -11.62 5.65 -5.85
C ALA A 82 -10.47 6.42 -5.18
N PHE A 83 -9.44 5.72 -4.69
CA PHE A 83 -8.28 6.34 -4.04
C PHE A 83 -7.51 7.25 -5.01
N ILE A 84 -7.28 6.82 -6.25
CA ILE A 84 -6.61 7.64 -7.27
C ILE A 84 -7.44 8.88 -7.57
N LEU A 85 -8.74 8.72 -7.85
CA LEU A 85 -9.61 9.84 -8.21
C LEU A 85 -9.76 10.85 -7.07
N VAL A 86 -10.04 10.37 -5.85
CA VAL A 86 -10.22 11.23 -4.68
C VAL A 86 -8.91 11.94 -4.33
N ASN A 87 -7.78 11.24 -4.26
CA ASN A 87 -6.49 11.88 -3.96
C ASN A 87 -6.09 12.89 -5.03
N MET A 88 -6.36 12.60 -6.30
CA MET A 88 -6.10 13.53 -7.39
C MET A 88 -6.97 14.79 -7.26
N VAL A 89 -8.29 14.63 -7.15
CA VAL A 89 -9.23 15.76 -7.09
C VAL A 89 -8.98 16.61 -5.83
N VAL A 90 -8.93 15.96 -4.66
CA VAL A 90 -8.71 16.66 -3.38
C VAL A 90 -7.31 17.26 -3.34
N GLY A 91 -6.28 16.53 -3.79
CA GLY A 91 -4.90 17.01 -3.82
C GLY A 91 -4.73 18.25 -4.70
N ILE A 92 -5.32 18.25 -5.91
CA ILE A 92 -5.30 19.40 -6.81
C ILE A 92 -6.10 20.57 -6.22
N ALA A 93 -7.30 20.30 -5.68
CA ALA A 93 -8.13 21.34 -5.07
C ALA A 93 -7.40 22.04 -3.92
N ILE A 94 -6.79 21.27 -3.01
CA ILE A 94 -6.00 21.79 -1.90
C ILE A 94 -4.77 22.55 -2.42
N ALA A 95 -4.07 22.04 -3.44
CA ALA A 95 -2.92 22.72 -4.02
C ALA A 95 -3.28 24.10 -4.59
N ILE A 96 -4.42 24.21 -5.29
CA ILE A 96 -4.95 25.48 -5.81
C ILE A 96 -5.26 26.43 -4.65
N LEU A 97 -5.99 25.96 -3.62
CA LEU A 97 -6.34 26.77 -2.46
C LEU A 97 -5.10 27.35 -1.76
N ILE A 98 -4.03 26.56 -1.61
CA ILE A 98 -2.77 27.03 -1.01
C ILE A 98 -2.04 27.99 -1.95
N CYS A 99 -2.14 27.80 -3.26
CA CYS A 99 -1.52 28.69 -4.24
C CYS A 99 -2.09 30.10 -4.17
N GLU A 100 -3.41 30.22 -3.97
CA GLU A 100 -4.16 31.49 -3.89
C GLU A 100 -3.89 32.26 -2.58
N VAL A 101 -3.25 31.65 -1.59
CA VAL A 101 -2.90 32.33 -0.33
C VAL A 101 -1.81 33.38 -0.57
N LYS A 102 -2.23 34.66 -0.57
CA LYS A 102 -1.33 35.82 -0.76
C LYS A 102 -0.26 35.96 0.32
N ASN A 103 -0.56 35.58 1.57
CA ASN A 103 0.38 35.71 2.68
C ASN A 103 1.35 34.52 2.75
N THR A 104 2.62 34.76 2.44
CA THR A 104 3.69 33.75 2.42
C THR A 104 3.86 33.03 3.76
N LYS A 105 3.62 33.69 4.91
CA LYS A 105 3.72 33.03 6.22
C LYS A 105 2.59 32.01 6.42
N MET A 106 1.35 32.41 6.08
CA MET A 106 0.19 31.52 6.19
C MET A 106 0.30 30.34 5.22
N LYS A 107 0.78 30.59 4.00
CA LYS A 107 1.04 29.54 3.01
C LYS A 107 1.97 28.45 3.55
N LYS A 108 3.07 28.83 4.22
CA LYS A 108 3.99 27.88 4.86
C LYS A 108 3.33 27.08 5.98
N ILE A 109 2.50 27.71 6.81
CA ILE A 109 1.78 27.04 7.90
C ILE A 109 0.82 25.99 7.33
N TYR A 110 0.02 26.33 6.32
CA TYR A 110 -0.92 25.40 5.69
C TYR A 110 -0.21 24.22 5.02
N GLN A 111 0.90 24.47 4.33
CA GLN A 111 1.73 23.40 3.74
C GLN A 111 2.25 22.44 4.82
N SER A 112 2.80 22.96 5.91
CA SER A 112 3.29 22.12 7.02
C SER A 112 2.16 21.33 7.67
N ALA A 113 0.99 21.93 7.87
CA ALA A 113 -0.16 21.27 8.47
C ALA A 113 -0.67 20.08 7.63
N ILE A 114 -0.67 20.22 6.31
CA ILE A 114 -1.08 19.13 5.40
C ILE A 114 -0.05 18.01 5.33
N LEU A 115 1.24 18.33 5.53
CA LEU A 115 2.30 17.31 5.57
C LEU A 115 2.33 16.54 6.89
N LEU A 116 1.79 17.10 7.98
CA LEU A 116 1.82 16.49 9.31
C LEU A 116 1.30 15.05 9.36
N PRO A 117 0.14 14.69 8.76
CA PRO A 117 -0.36 13.32 8.80
C PRO A 117 0.56 12.30 8.12
N PHE A 118 1.31 12.73 7.09
CA PHE A 118 2.24 11.86 6.36
C PHE A 118 3.52 11.57 7.15
N LEU A 119 3.83 12.38 8.16
CA LEU A 119 4.93 12.12 9.08
C LEU A 119 4.57 11.11 10.17
N MET A 120 3.27 10.94 10.44
CA MET A 120 2.77 9.99 11.43
C MET A 120 2.80 8.57 10.87
N SER A 121 3.15 7.59 11.71
CA SER A 121 3.04 6.18 11.34
C SER A 121 1.59 5.80 11.04
N MET A 122 1.39 4.95 10.03
CA MET A 122 0.06 4.38 9.71
C MET A 122 -0.57 3.67 10.90
N VAL A 123 0.24 3.11 11.81
CA VAL A 123 -0.26 2.49 13.05
C VAL A 123 -0.88 3.54 13.97
N ILE A 124 -0.24 4.69 14.17
CA ILE A 124 -0.78 5.77 15.01
C ILE A 124 -2.05 6.32 14.38
N LEU A 125 -2.05 6.53 13.05
CA LEU A 125 -3.22 6.99 12.33
C LEU A 125 -4.40 6.02 12.50
N SER A 126 -4.15 4.71 12.48
CA SER A 126 -5.18 3.69 12.72
C SER A 126 -5.81 3.79 14.12
N TYR A 127 -5.00 4.08 15.16
CA TYR A 127 -5.52 4.29 16.52
C TYR A 127 -6.33 5.57 16.65
N ILE A 128 -5.93 6.65 15.97
CA ILE A 128 -6.70 7.90 15.94
C ILE A 128 -8.07 7.65 15.30
N VAL A 129 -8.10 7.00 14.13
CA VAL A 129 -9.35 6.67 13.44
C VAL A 129 -10.22 5.73 14.28
N TYR A 130 -9.61 4.73 14.93
CA TYR A 130 -10.32 3.83 15.85
C TYR A 130 -10.92 4.59 17.05
N ALA A 131 -10.16 5.51 17.66
CA ALA A 131 -10.66 6.34 18.76
C ALA A 131 -11.80 7.27 18.33
N LEU A 132 -11.86 7.68 17.06
CA LEU A 132 -12.95 8.50 16.53
C LEU A 132 -14.21 7.66 16.21
N LEU A 133 -14.03 6.46 15.65
CA LEU A 133 -15.10 5.58 15.16
C LEU A 133 -15.45 4.43 16.14
N SER A 134 -14.88 4.41 17.34
CA SER A 134 -15.18 3.37 18.33
C SER A 134 -16.67 3.37 18.70
N ALA A 135 -17.23 2.17 18.90
CA ALA A 135 -18.64 1.99 19.23
C ALA A 135 -19.01 2.56 20.61
N GLU A 136 -18.10 2.44 21.58
CA GLU A 136 -18.39 2.76 22.99
C GLU A 136 -17.98 4.20 23.34
N ASN A 137 -16.79 4.62 22.92
CA ASN A 137 -16.18 5.89 23.32
C ASN A 137 -15.81 6.79 22.12
N GLY A 138 -16.29 6.46 20.92
CA GLY A 138 -15.94 7.19 19.71
C GLY A 138 -16.55 8.59 19.68
N LEU A 139 -15.75 9.61 19.37
CA LEU A 139 -16.21 10.99 19.24
C LEU A 139 -17.36 11.12 18.23
N VAL A 140 -17.30 10.38 17.13
CA VAL A 140 -18.35 10.38 16.11
C VAL A 140 -19.66 9.81 16.66
N ASN A 141 -19.60 8.66 17.33
CA ASN A 141 -20.79 7.97 17.83
C ASN A 141 -21.43 8.62 19.06
N ASN A 142 -20.63 9.28 19.90
CA ASN A 142 -21.11 9.86 21.16
C ASN A 142 -21.43 11.35 21.08
N THR A 143 -20.90 12.06 20.07
CA THR A 143 -21.11 13.52 19.95
C THR A 143 -21.79 13.88 18.64
N ILE A 144 -21.28 13.41 17.50
CA ILE A 144 -21.75 13.88 16.18
C ILE A 144 -23.07 13.22 15.79
N LEU A 145 -23.18 11.89 15.90
CA LEU A 145 -24.40 11.16 15.50
C LEU A 145 -25.62 11.53 16.36
N PRO A 146 -25.52 11.64 17.71
CA PRO A 146 -26.66 12.02 18.52
C PRO A 146 -27.14 13.46 18.27
N LEU A 147 -26.23 14.37 17.94
CA LEU A 147 -26.56 15.75 17.53
C LEU A 147 -27.40 15.77 16.24
N LEU A 148 -27.21 14.77 15.38
CA LEU A 148 -27.96 14.58 14.13
C LEU A 148 -29.17 13.63 14.30
N HIS A 149 -29.48 13.22 15.53
CA HIS A 149 -30.53 12.22 15.85
C HIS A 149 -30.34 10.87 15.14
N ILE A 150 -29.09 10.45 14.92
CA ILE A 150 -28.74 9.16 14.33
C ILE A 150 -28.24 8.23 15.44
N ASP A 151 -28.72 6.99 15.45
CA ASP A 151 -28.26 5.98 16.40
C ASP A 151 -26.76 5.66 16.24
N PRO A 152 -26.05 5.33 17.33
CA PRO A 152 -24.65 4.95 17.27
C PRO A 152 -24.39 3.81 16.28
N ILE A 153 -23.39 3.99 15.41
CA ILE A 153 -23.05 3.03 14.37
C ILE A 153 -21.87 2.16 14.83
N GLN A 154 -22.04 0.84 14.79
CA GLN A 154 -20.94 -0.10 15.03
C GLN A 154 -20.11 -0.28 13.76
N TRP A 155 -19.25 0.70 13.47
CA TRP A 155 -18.46 0.79 12.23
C TRP A 155 -17.64 -0.48 11.93
N TYR A 156 -17.06 -1.11 12.95
CA TYR A 156 -16.18 -2.27 12.78
C TYR A 156 -16.90 -3.63 12.86
N GLN A 157 -18.15 -3.67 13.33
CA GLN A 157 -18.89 -4.93 13.52
C GLN A 157 -19.88 -5.20 12.38
N LYS A 158 -20.25 -4.17 11.59
CA LYS A 158 -21.19 -4.30 10.48
C LYS A 158 -20.46 -4.20 9.13
N PRO A 159 -20.49 -5.23 8.27
CA PRO A 159 -19.82 -5.22 6.96
C PRO A 159 -20.46 -4.23 5.96
N LYS A 160 -21.62 -3.65 6.29
CA LYS A 160 -22.31 -2.65 5.45
C LYS A 160 -21.44 -1.42 5.15
N TYR A 161 -20.62 -0.99 6.12
CA TYR A 161 -19.81 0.23 6.00
C TYR A 161 -18.42 -0.03 5.43
N TRP A 162 -17.95 -1.26 5.55
CA TRP A 162 -16.70 -1.74 4.98
C TRP A 162 -17.00 -2.99 4.15
N PRO A 163 -17.55 -2.82 2.92
CA PRO A 163 -17.88 -3.96 2.09
C PRO A 163 -16.60 -4.76 1.80
N ALA A 164 -16.58 -5.97 2.36
CA ALA A 164 -15.54 -6.97 2.18
C ALA A 164 -15.53 -7.51 0.76
#